data_AF-A0AAV5SY09-F1
#
_entry.id   AF-A0AAV5SY09-F1
#
_cell.length_a   1.000
_cell.length_b   1.000
_cell.length_c   1.000
_cell.angle_alpha   90.00
_cell.angle_beta   90.00
_cell.angle_gamma   90.00
#
_symmetry.space_group_name_H-M   'P 1'
#
loop_
_entity.id
_entity.type
_entity.pdbx_description
1 polymer ?
#
loop_
_entity_poly.entity_id
_entity_poly.type
_entity_poly.pdbx_seq_one_letter_code
_entity_poly.pdbx_strand_id
1 'polypeptide(L)'
;QDKAHFHKCHLLQMWTNADGSTYTCKQDIPEPPSVHVYRICDDPEQGGIILDVNGLNDWMPLCVHRGKIIVSTRNERLLTPIVAKLSENVLHVQGLHPHGGSICARDSSPFVYIIDGELLRVLDTRTVEILPALACEW
;
A
#
# COMPACT_ATOMS: atom_id res chain seq x y z
N GLN A 1 -43.52 5.31 -10.94
CA GLN A 1 -42.10 5.40 -11.33
C GLN A 1 -41.30 4.99 -10.10
N ASP A 2 -41.00 3.69 -9.99
CA ASP A 2 -40.20 3.15 -8.89
C ASP A 2 -38.73 3.47 -9.13
N LYS A 3 -38.14 4.28 -8.25
CA LYS A 3 -36.69 4.44 -8.19
C LYS A 3 -36.12 3.21 -7.48
N ALA A 4 -35.50 2.33 -8.26
CA ALA A 4 -34.72 1.22 -7.72
C ALA A 4 -33.62 1.79 -6.78
N HIS A 5 -33.74 1.51 -5.50
CA HIS A 5 -32.67 1.71 -4.54
C HIS A 5 -31.61 0.63 -4.79
N PHE A 6 -30.54 1.00 -5.49
CA PHE A 6 -29.35 0.16 -5.54
C PHE A 6 -28.71 0.13 -4.15
N HIS A 7 -28.72 -1.03 -3.50
CA HIS A 7 -27.91 -1.26 -2.30
C HIS A 7 -26.44 -1.23 -2.72
N LYS A 8 -25.70 -0.23 -2.23
CA LYS A 8 -24.23 -0.20 -2.33
C LYS A 8 -23.68 -1.39 -1.53
N CYS A 9 -23.20 -2.42 -2.22
CA CYS A 9 -22.39 -3.46 -1.59
C CYS A 9 -20.99 -2.89 -1.36
N HIS A 10 -20.61 -2.74 -0.09
CA HIS A 10 -19.26 -2.32 0.30
C HIS A 10 -18.47 -3.56 0.70
N LEU A 11 -17.38 -3.86 -0.02
CA LEU A 11 -16.37 -4.79 0.47
C LEU A 11 -15.40 -4.00 1.36
N LEU A 12 -15.27 -4.44 2.61
CA LEU A 12 -14.37 -3.86 3.60
C LEU A 12 -13.23 -4.85 3.86
N GLN A 13 -12.01 -4.48 3.50
CA GLN A 13 -10.81 -5.24 3.88
C GLN A 13 -10.01 -4.42 4.89
N MET A 14 -9.59 -5.07 5.97
CA MET A 14 -8.80 -4.48 7.05
C MET A 14 -7.40 -5.09 7.06
N TRP A 15 -6.38 -4.23 7.13
CA TRP A 15 -4.98 -4.64 7.33
C TRP A 15 -4.40 -3.95 8.56
N THR A 16 -3.48 -4.60 9.27
CA THR A 16 -2.80 -4.07 10.46
C THR A 16 -1.29 -4.18 10.28
N ASN A 17 -0.57 -3.08 10.48
CA ASN A 17 0.89 -3.02 10.49
C ASN A 17 1.46 -3.42 11.87
N ALA A 18 2.76 -3.70 11.89
CA ALA A 18 3.51 -4.03 13.12
C ALA A 18 3.55 -2.87 14.14
N ASP A 19 3.39 -1.62 13.69
CA ASP A 19 3.29 -0.44 14.56
C ASP A 19 1.88 -0.21 15.14
N GLY A 20 0.94 -1.12 14.85
CA GLY A 20 -0.46 -1.04 15.28
C GLY A 20 -1.33 -0.14 14.41
N SER A 21 -0.79 0.48 13.35
CA SER A 21 -1.62 1.22 12.39
C SER A 21 -2.48 0.27 11.59
N THR A 22 -3.73 0.65 11.37
CA THR A 22 -4.72 -0.16 10.67
C THR A 22 -5.23 0.59 9.44
N TYR A 23 -5.58 -0.13 8.37
CA TYR A 23 -6.07 0.44 7.11
C TYR A 23 -7.33 -0.25 6.68
N THR A 24 -8.23 0.51 6.06
CA THR A 24 -9.47 -0.02 5.51
C THR A 24 -9.59 0.35 4.05
N CYS A 25 -9.83 -0.63 3.20
CA CYS A 25 -10.25 -0.41 1.82
C CYS A 25 -11.78 -0.42 1.77
N LYS A 26 -12.36 0.62 1.17
CA LYS A 26 -13.77 0.64 0.80
C LYS A 26 -13.86 0.59 -0.72
N GLN A 27 -14.43 -0.49 -1.25
CA GLN A 27 -14.76 -0.58 -2.66
C GLN A 27 -16.14 0.01 -2.89
N ASP A 28 -16.21 1.09 -3.69
CA ASP A 28 -17.47 1.63 -4.20
C ASP A 28 -17.62 1.17 -5.66
N ILE A 29 -18.76 0.57 -6.00
CA ILE A 29 -19.02 0.06 -7.36
C ILE A 29 -19.79 1.12 -8.18
N PRO A 30 -19.07 2.01 -8.90
CA PRO A 30 -19.44 2.40 -10.26
C PRO A 30 -18.32 2.02 -11.24
N GLU A 31 -18.64 1.88 -12.54
CA GLU A 31 -17.62 1.60 -13.57
C GLU A 31 -16.87 2.89 -14.00
N PRO A 32 -15.53 2.84 -14.15
CA PRO A 32 -14.63 1.76 -13.73
C PRO A 32 -14.51 1.70 -12.20
N PRO A 33 -14.37 0.49 -11.61
CA PRO A 33 -14.25 0.34 -10.18
C PRO A 33 -13.10 1.19 -9.67
N SER A 34 -13.37 2.01 -8.64
CA SER A 34 -12.37 2.77 -7.92
C SER A 34 -12.32 2.29 -6.47
N VAL A 35 -11.11 2.25 -5.92
CA VAL A 35 -10.88 1.89 -4.52
C VAL A 35 -10.40 3.13 -3.79
N HIS A 36 -11.10 3.50 -2.71
CA HIS A 36 -10.68 4.56 -1.80
C HIS A 36 -9.83 3.94 -0.69
N VAL A 37 -8.57 4.35 -0.59
CA VAL A 37 -7.64 3.94 0.48
C VAL A 37 -7.34 5.11 1.40
N TYR A 38 -7.47 4.87 2.70
CA TYR A 38 -7.16 5.86 3.74
C TYR A 38 -6.60 5.13 4.98
N ARG A 39 -5.90 5.86 5.85
CA ARG A 39 -5.53 5.36 7.18
C ARG A 39 -6.77 5.27 8.05
N ILE A 40 -6.87 4.27 8.94
CA ILE A 40 -8.04 4.16 9.83
C ILE A 40 -8.24 5.39 10.70
N CYS A 41 -7.17 6.07 11.08
CA CYS A 41 -7.23 7.29 11.89
C CYS A 41 -7.54 8.56 11.07
N ASP A 42 -7.57 8.48 9.75
CA ASP A 42 -7.84 9.64 8.88
C ASP A 42 -9.34 9.73 8.54
N ASP A 43 -9.82 10.95 8.29
CA ASP A 43 -11.14 11.16 7.73
C ASP A 43 -11.18 10.67 6.27
N PRO A 44 -11.99 9.65 5.93
CA PRO A 44 -12.07 9.10 4.58
C PRO A 44 -12.57 10.11 3.53
N GLU A 45 -13.27 11.17 3.94
CA GLU A 45 -13.79 12.21 3.04
C GLU A 45 -12.77 13.31 2.74
N GLN A 46 -11.71 13.44 3.56
CA GLN A 46 -10.75 14.56 3.46
C GLN A 46 -9.34 14.13 3.03
N GLY A 47 -8.99 12.84 3.13
CA GLY A 47 -7.61 12.38 2.96
C GLY A 47 -7.43 11.08 2.17
N GLY A 48 -8.50 10.55 1.55
CA GLY A 48 -8.43 9.31 0.79
C GLY A 48 -7.60 9.41 -0.50
N ILE A 49 -6.88 8.34 -0.82
CA ILE A 49 -6.22 8.13 -2.10
C ILE A 49 -7.13 7.27 -2.97
N ILE A 50 -7.45 7.76 -4.16
CA ILE A 50 -8.27 7.02 -5.14
C ILE A 50 -7.34 6.16 -6.00
N LEU A 51 -7.59 4.86 -6.02
CA LEU A 51 -6.91 3.91 -6.88
C LEU A 51 -7.85 3.47 -8.01
N ASP A 52 -7.34 3.54 -9.23
CA ASP A 52 -7.93 2.81 -10.35
C ASP A 52 -7.69 1.31 -10.12
N VAL A 53 -8.76 0.52 -10.11
CA VAL A 53 -8.75 -0.88 -9.66
C VAL A 53 -8.21 -1.81 -10.75
N ASN A 54 -7.91 -1.29 -11.93
CA ASN A 54 -7.25 -2.01 -13.01
C ASN A 54 -5.81 -2.42 -12.62
N GLY A 55 -5.68 -3.50 -11.85
CA GLY A 55 -4.40 -4.07 -11.42
C GLY A 55 -4.33 -4.55 -9.96
N LEU A 56 -5.34 -4.27 -9.13
CA LEU A 56 -5.28 -4.54 -7.68
C LEU A 56 -5.31 -6.02 -7.28
N ASN A 57 -5.73 -6.94 -8.15
CA ASN A 57 -5.92 -8.35 -7.79
C ASN A 57 -4.63 -9.03 -7.30
N ASP A 58 -3.47 -8.58 -7.78
CA ASP A 58 -2.16 -9.11 -7.37
C ASP A 58 -1.39 -8.16 -6.44
N TRP A 59 -1.96 -6.98 -6.15
CA TRP A 59 -1.29 -5.94 -5.39
C TRP A 59 -1.67 -6.04 -3.92
N MET A 60 -0.67 -6.23 -3.07
CA MET A 60 -0.82 -6.21 -1.63
C MET A 60 -0.48 -4.81 -1.11
N PRO A 61 -1.46 -4.07 -0.53
CA PRO A 61 -1.17 -2.78 0.09
C PRO A 61 -0.22 -2.98 1.27
N LEU A 62 0.83 -2.17 1.31
CA LEU A 62 1.85 -2.21 2.35
C LEU A 62 1.60 -1.16 3.42
N CYS A 63 1.49 0.11 3.01
CA CYS A 63 1.15 1.21 3.91
C CYS A 63 0.74 2.47 3.12
N VAL A 64 0.20 3.45 3.84
CA VAL A 64 0.07 4.83 3.35
C VAL A 64 1.10 5.70 4.06
N HIS A 65 1.87 6.45 3.27
CA HIS A 65 2.95 7.29 3.76
C HIS A 65 3.01 8.60 2.96
N ARG A 66 2.93 9.75 3.65
CA ARG A 66 3.00 11.11 3.05
C ARG A 66 2.10 11.30 1.82
N GLY A 67 0.84 10.85 1.94
CA GLY A 67 -0.15 10.95 0.86
C GLY A 67 0.11 10.02 -0.33
N LYS A 68 0.95 9.00 -0.18
CA LYS A 68 1.20 7.96 -1.17
C LYS A 68 0.79 6.61 -0.60
N ILE A 69 0.09 5.79 -1.38
CA ILE A 69 -0.02 4.37 -1.09
C ILE A 69 1.20 3.66 -1.64
N ILE A 70 1.71 2.74 -0.85
CA ILE A 70 2.76 1.81 -1.26
C ILE A 70 2.10 0.46 -1.36
N VAL A 71 2.15 -0.12 -2.56
CA VAL A 71 1.63 -1.45 -2.85
C VAL A 71 2.77 -2.36 -3.25
N SER A 72 2.59 -3.67 -3.10
CA SER A 72 3.59 -4.64 -3.48
C SER A 72 3.03 -5.76 -4.33
N THR A 73 3.87 -6.32 -5.20
CA THR A 73 3.59 -7.60 -5.86
C THR A 73 4.72 -8.57 -5.61
N ARG A 74 4.35 -9.85 -5.52
CA ARG A 74 5.33 -10.93 -5.52
C ARG A 74 5.96 -11.02 -6.91
N ASN A 75 7.28 -11.08 -6.97
CA ASN A 75 8.01 -11.40 -8.19
C ASN A 75 9.27 -12.18 -7.82
N GLU A 76 9.17 -13.51 -7.88
CA GLU A 76 10.26 -14.42 -7.48
C GLU A 76 11.47 -14.40 -8.42
N ARG A 77 11.32 -13.78 -9.60
CA ARG A 77 12.41 -13.63 -10.56
C ARG A 77 13.35 -12.49 -10.20
N LEU A 78 12.96 -11.62 -9.28
CA LEU A 78 13.76 -10.50 -8.84
C LEU A 78 14.61 -10.88 -7.62
N LEU A 79 15.94 -10.75 -7.76
CA LEU A 79 16.89 -10.90 -6.65
C LEU A 79 16.86 -9.68 -5.72
N THR A 80 16.51 -8.52 -6.26
CA THR A 80 16.41 -7.26 -5.52
C THR A 80 15.06 -6.64 -5.84
N PRO A 81 14.34 -6.11 -4.83
CA PRO A 81 13.07 -5.48 -5.11
C PRO A 81 13.26 -4.23 -5.96
N ILE A 82 12.30 -3.96 -6.84
CA ILE A 82 12.28 -2.77 -7.69
C ILE A 82 11.09 -1.91 -7.31
N VAL A 83 11.22 -0.60 -7.51
CA VAL A 83 10.14 0.35 -7.20
C VAL A 83 9.78 1.10 -8.47
N ALA A 84 8.50 1.17 -8.75
CA ALA A 84 7.94 1.94 -9.84
C ALA A 84 6.96 2.99 -9.29
N LYS A 85 7.03 4.20 -9.84
CA LYS A 85 6.00 5.21 -9.63
C LYS A 85 4.90 4.99 -10.67
N LEU A 86 3.74 4.51 -10.24
CA LEU A 86 2.60 4.26 -11.14
C LEU A 86 1.75 5.52 -11.34
N SER A 87 1.66 6.35 -10.30
CA SER A 87 1.03 7.68 -10.34
C SER A 87 1.68 8.60 -9.30
N GLU A 88 1.18 9.84 -9.15
CA GLU A 88 1.69 10.76 -8.12
C GLU A 88 1.53 10.22 -6.68
N ASN A 89 0.50 9.41 -6.46
CA ASN A 89 0.12 8.89 -5.15
C ASN A 89 0.29 7.37 -5.02
N VAL A 90 0.84 6.68 -6.03
CA VAL A 90 0.98 5.22 -6.03
C VAL A 90 2.42 4.82 -6.31
N LEU A 91 3.05 4.19 -5.32
CA LEU A 91 4.35 3.53 -5.46
C LEU A 91 4.15 2.02 -5.43
N HIS A 92 4.74 1.31 -6.38
CA HIS A 92 4.63 -0.13 -6.53
C HIS A 92 5.99 -0.79 -6.32
N VAL A 93 6.08 -1.67 -5.33
CA VAL A 93 7.28 -2.43 -4.99
C VAL A 93 7.14 -3.88 -5.46
N GLN A 94 8.00 -4.34 -6.36
CA GLN A 94 7.97 -5.72 -6.83
C GLN A 94 9.09 -6.53 -6.19
N GLY A 95 8.82 -7.78 -5.82
CA GLY A 95 9.85 -8.73 -5.36
C GLY A 95 10.06 -8.77 -3.84
N LEU A 96 9.14 -8.22 -3.05
CA LEU A 96 9.14 -8.43 -1.59
C LEU A 96 8.54 -9.80 -1.23
N HIS A 97 9.00 -10.42 -0.14
CA HIS A 97 8.37 -11.65 0.33
C HIS A 97 7.01 -11.41 0.99
N PRO A 98 5.97 -12.17 0.61
CA PRO A 98 4.58 -11.86 0.95
C PRO A 98 4.14 -12.23 2.37
N HIS A 99 5.00 -12.87 3.17
CA HIS A 99 4.56 -13.49 4.43
C HIS A 99 5.53 -13.18 5.58
N GLY A 100 5.25 -12.11 6.32
CA GLY A 100 5.88 -11.83 7.62
C GLY A 100 6.77 -10.60 7.69
N GLY A 101 6.85 -9.82 6.61
CA GLY A 101 7.57 -8.56 6.66
C GLY A 101 6.89 -7.53 7.55
N SER A 102 7.67 -6.86 8.39
CA SER A 102 7.19 -5.71 9.16
C SER A 102 7.52 -4.42 8.43
N ILE A 103 6.56 -3.50 8.41
CA ILE A 103 6.72 -2.20 7.77
C ILE A 103 6.61 -1.12 8.83
N CYS A 104 7.55 -0.19 8.79
CA CYS A 104 7.57 0.98 9.66
C CYS A 104 7.78 2.23 8.81
N ALA A 105 6.88 3.19 8.96
CA ALA A 105 6.96 4.47 8.28
C ALA A 105 6.57 5.58 9.24
N ARG A 106 7.16 6.77 9.08
CA ARG A 106 6.76 7.98 9.80
C ARG A 106 6.68 9.12 8.83
N ASP A 107 5.55 9.80 8.76
CA ASP A 107 5.32 10.88 7.78
C ASP A 107 6.26 12.07 7.89
N SER A 108 6.93 12.26 9.03
CA SER A 108 8.00 13.26 9.19
C SER A 108 9.31 12.89 8.49
N SER A 109 9.46 11.64 8.04
CA SER A 109 10.60 11.10 7.33
C SER A 109 10.19 10.73 5.91
N PRO A 110 11.07 10.81 4.89
CA PRO A 110 10.79 10.29 3.56
C PRO A 110 10.97 8.77 3.43
N PHE A 111 11.44 8.11 4.49
CA PHE A 111 11.85 6.72 4.47
C PHE A 111 10.77 5.77 4.96
N VAL A 112 10.64 4.65 4.25
CA VAL A 112 9.83 3.50 4.62
C VAL A 112 10.74 2.32 4.85
N TYR A 113 10.73 1.79 6.06
CA TYR A 113 11.54 0.67 6.48
C TYR A 113 10.73 -0.61 6.30
N ILE A 114 11.31 -1.57 5.59
CA ILE A 114 10.67 -2.84 5.23
C ILE A 114 11.59 -3.96 5.70
N ILE A 115 11.14 -4.75 6.66
CA ILE A 115 11.82 -5.97 7.07
C ILE A 115 11.33 -7.09 6.15
N ASP A 116 12.24 -7.71 5.41
CA ASP A 116 11.99 -8.72 4.39
C ASP A 116 12.90 -9.92 4.67
N GLY A 117 12.42 -10.86 5.48
CA GLY A 117 13.24 -11.92 6.04
C GLY A 117 14.34 -11.37 6.97
N GLU A 118 15.59 -11.67 6.66
CA GLU A 118 16.78 -11.20 7.40
C GLU A 118 17.32 -9.86 6.88
N LEU A 119 16.61 -9.20 5.96
CA LEU A 119 17.05 -7.96 5.36
C LEU A 119 16.15 -6.80 5.79
N LEU A 120 16.77 -5.75 6.33
CA LEU A 120 16.17 -4.43 6.46
C LEU A 120 16.40 -3.66 5.16
N ARG A 121 15.31 -3.35 4.46
CA ARG A 121 15.31 -2.52 3.26
C ARG A 121 14.74 -1.16 3.59
N VAL A 122 15.24 -0.13 2.91
CA VAL A 122 14.76 1.24 3.09
C VAL A 122 14.37 1.80 1.74
N LEU A 123 13.10 2.15 1.59
CA LEU A 123 12.58 2.89 0.45
C LEU A 123 12.65 4.40 0.74
N ASP A 124 13.37 5.17 -0.08
CA ASP A 124 13.26 6.63 -0.10
C ASP A 124 12.14 7.05 -1.05
N THR A 125 11.05 7.57 -0.49
CA THR A 125 9.86 7.97 -1.29
C THR A 125 10.04 9.26 -2.08
N ARG A 126 11.15 10.00 -1.88
CA ARG A 126 11.48 11.19 -2.68
C ARG A 126 12.17 10.80 -3.98
N THR A 127 13.12 9.87 -3.90
CA THR A 127 13.89 9.41 -5.06
C THR A 127 13.24 8.21 -5.75
N VAL A 128 12.32 7.52 -5.06
CA VAL A 128 11.68 6.28 -5.52
C VAL A 128 12.72 5.17 -5.72
N GLU A 129 13.65 5.07 -4.78
CA GLU A 129 14.74 4.10 -4.81
C GLU A 129 14.78 3.28 -3.52
N ILE A 130 15.22 2.03 -3.64
CA ILE A 130 15.56 1.19 -2.50
C ILE A 130 17.04 1.37 -2.21
N LEU A 131 17.35 1.82 -1.00
CA LEU A 131 18.71 1.94 -0.50
C LEU A 131 19.31 0.55 -0.28
N PRO A 132 20.66 0.43 -0.24
CA PRO A 132 21.33 -0.82 0.07
C PRO A 132 20.75 -1.48 1.32
N ALA A 133 20.44 -2.78 1.22
CA ALA A 133 19.85 -3.53 2.32
C ALA A 133 20.87 -3.73 3.44
N LEU A 134 20.37 -3.72 4.68
CA LEU A 134 21.14 -4.06 5.88
C LEU A 134 20.73 -5.46 6.34
N ALA A 135 21.70 -6.29 6.73
CA ALA A 135 21.40 -7.55 7.38
C ALA A 135 20.92 -7.31 8.81
N CYS A 136 19.86 -8.00 9.22
CA CYS A 136 19.37 -8.01 10.59
C CYS A 136 20.09 -9.13 11.35
N GLU A 137 20.92 -8.78 12.33
CA GLU A 137 21.48 -9.73 13.29
C GLU A 137 20.55 -9.79 14.50
N TRP A 138 19.98 -10.96 14.78
CA TRP A 138 19.04 -11.20 15.89
C TRP A 138 19.67 -12.08 16.97
#